data_AF-A0A9D6F6L3-F1
#
_entry.id   AF-A0A9D6F6L3-F1
#
_cell.length_a   1.000
_cell.length_b   1.000
_cell.length_c   1.000
_cell.angle_alpha   90.00
_cell.angle_beta   90.00
_cell.angle_gamma   90.00
#
_symmetry.space_group_name_H-M   'P 1'
#
loop_
_entity.id
_entity.type
_entity.pdbx_description
1 polymer ?
#
loop_
_entity_poly.entity_id
_entity_poly.type
_entity_poly.pdbx_seq_one_letter_code
_entity_poly.pdbx_strand_id
1 'polypeptide(L)'
;MKALRFVLIGALVVVASAVPALAQRVKVQRVKNVQRVQVQPRPIQRLGGAVLLTPEAIEKLKLTAEQKDKYAKIDEKFKDATKAAQDAFRTAIQGVRDREKYKEANAKLQEDTKKARDDGFAKTEAILTAEQKTVLAQVKQLQPRPGVIRPIQPIGGAQIGQVLPIGLQNRLNLTDDQKKALEKIQKETEAKLMKVLTDEQKKQLEQFKRGILIRPRPIQPGPNPRILPVRPNLRPQPAPDVKKD
;
A
#
# COMPACT_ATOMS: atom_id res chain seq x y z
N MET A 1 21.60 52.07 -26.34
CA MET A 1 23.00 51.68 -26.03
C MET A 1 22.98 50.21 -25.62
N LYS A 2 23.44 49.28 -26.49
CA LYS A 2 24.79 48.65 -26.46
C LYS A 2 25.03 47.99 -25.08
N ALA A 3 25.19 46.69 -24.88
CA ALA A 3 25.94 45.64 -25.60
C ALA A 3 25.28 44.26 -25.35
N LEU A 4 25.27 43.24 -26.23
CA LEU A 4 26.29 42.58 -27.06
C LEU A 4 27.30 41.72 -26.26
N ARG A 5 27.33 40.43 -26.64
CA ARG A 5 28.43 39.43 -26.60
C ARG A 5 28.47 38.41 -25.45
N PHE A 6 28.18 37.15 -25.80
CA PHE A 6 28.99 35.93 -25.56
C PHE A 6 28.41 34.84 -26.50
N VAL A 7 28.92 34.64 -27.71
CA VAL A 7 30.09 33.82 -28.13
C VAL A 7 29.98 32.34 -27.74
N LEU A 8 29.31 31.60 -28.64
CA LEU A 8 29.64 30.30 -29.26
C LEU A 8 31.05 29.72 -29.01
N ILE A 9 31.15 28.55 -28.35
CA ILE A 9 32.16 27.46 -28.49
C ILE A 9 31.46 26.22 -27.89
N GLY A 10 31.33 25.02 -28.46
CA GLY A 10 32.13 24.24 -29.40
C GLY A 10 32.31 22.83 -28.79
N ALA A 11 32.62 21.83 -29.63
CA ALA A 11 33.04 20.46 -29.29
C ALA A 11 31.97 19.36 -29.13
N LEU A 12 31.50 18.92 -30.30
CA LEU A 12 31.40 17.53 -30.73
C LEU A 12 32.50 16.62 -30.11
N VAL A 13 32.12 15.58 -29.38
CA VAL A 13 32.99 14.41 -29.11
C VAL A 13 32.23 13.14 -29.46
N VAL A 14 32.54 12.64 -30.66
CA VAL A 14 32.31 11.26 -31.09
C VAL A 14 33.43 10.41 -30.50
N VAL A 15 33.08 9.42 -29.68
CA VAL A 15 33.97 8.28 -29.42
C VAL A 15 33.21 6.99 -29.70
N ALA A 16 33.61 6.39 -30.80
CA ALA A 16 33.30 5.06 -31.24
C ALA A 16 34.17 4.03 -30.49
N SER A 17 33.76 2.76 -30.58
CA SER A 17 34.52 1.53 -30.26
C SER A 17 34.74 1.26 -28.76
N ALA A 18 34.66 0.04 -28.24
CA ALA A 18 34.73 -1.27 -28.85
C ALA A 18 33.91 -2.31 -28.04
N VAL A 19 33.26 -3.22 -28.77
CA VAL A 19 32.77 -4.51 -28.26
C VAL A 19 33.91 -5.52 -28.38
N PRO A 20 34.44 -6.10 -27.29
CA PRO A 20 35.16 -7.35 -27.39
C PRO A 20 34.19 -8.53 -27.28
N ALA A 21 34.29 -9.36 -28.31
CA ALA A 21 33.62 -10.61 -28.48
C ALA A 21 34.06 -11.67 -27.45
N LEU A 22 33.11 -12.56 -27.14
CA LEU A 22 33.27 -14.02 -27.03
C LEU A 22 34.62 -14.54 -26.51
N ALA A 23 34.64 -14.92 -25.23
CA ALA A 23 35.48 -16.02 -24.76
C ALA A 23 34.60 -17.05 -24.04
N GLN A 24 34.23 -18.09 -24.79
CA GLN A 24 33.62 -19.31 -24.27
C GLN A 24 34.58 -19.97 -23.28
N ARG A 25 34.14 -20.10 -22.02
CA ARG A 25 34.76 -21.03 -21.07
C ARG A 25 33.68 -21.93 -20.50
N VAL A 26 33.45 -23.03 -21.21
CA VAL A 26 32.61 -24.14 -20.77
C VAL A 26 33.32 -24.81 -19.59
N LYS A 27 32.96 -24.42 -18.36
CA LYS A 27 33.24 -25.22 -17.17
C LYS A 27 31.99 -26.04 -16.87
N VAL A 28 32.18 -27.35 -16.98
CA VAL A 28 31.26 -28.42 -16.59
C VAL A 28 30.58 -28.10 -15.26
N GLN A 29 29.29 -27.76 -15.29
CA GLN A 29 28.46 -27.64 -14.12
C GLN A 29 27.83 -29.00 -13.79
N ARG A 30 28.27 -29.58 -12.68
CA ARG A 30 27.56 -30.67 -12.00
C ARG A 30 26.19 -30.14 -11.58
N VAL A 31 25.14 -30.63 -12.25
CA VAL A 31 23.74 -30.34 -11.94
C VAL A 31 23.38 -31.03 -10.61
N LYS A 32 23.58 -30.32 -9.49
CA LYS A 32 22.79 -30.59 -8.29
C LYS A 32 21.45 -29.92 -8.50
N ASN A 33 20.48 -30.73 -8.93
CA ASN A 33 19.10 -30.35 -9.21
C ASN A 33 18.36 -30.04 -7.90
N VAL A 34 18.79 -28.97 -7.22
CA VAL A 34 17.97 -28.33 -6.20
C VAL A 34 17.09 -27.39 -6.99
N GLN A 35 15.81 -27.74 -7.17
CA GLN A 35 14.78 -26.80 -7.60
C GLN A 35 14.72 -25.67 -6.57
N ARG A 36 15.64 -24.71 -6.69
CA ARG A 36 15.44 -23.38 -6.16
C ARG A 36 14.27 -22.87 -6.96
N VAL A 37 13.09 -22.89 -6.34
CA VAL A 37 11.97 -22.07 -6.74
C VAL A 37 12.53 -20.66 -6.85
N GLN A 38 12.88 -20.24 -8.08
CA GLN A 38 13.13 -18.85 -8.38
C GLN A 38 11.79 -18.18 -8.13
N VAL A 39 11.60 -17.70 -6.92
CA VAL A 39 10.57 -16.73 -6.63
C VAL A 39 10.97 -15.53 -7.47
N GLN A 40 10.45 -15.47 -8.70
CA GLN A 40 10.63 -14.29 -9.53
C GLN A 40 10.21 -13.12 -8.64
N PRO A 41 11.07 -12.12 -8.44
CA PRO A 41 10.68 -10.95 -7.67
C PRO A 41 9.45 -10.41 -8.37
N ARG A 42 8.27 -10.60 -7.74
CA ARG A 42 7.04 -10.02 -8.26
C ARG A 42 7.36 -8.55 -8.45
N PRO A 43 7.17 -7.97 -9.65
CA PRO A 43 7.37 -6.55 -9.83
C PRO A 43 6.54 -5.91 -8.75
N ILE A 44 7.20 -5.32 -7.75
CA ILE A 44 6.54 -4.61 -6.66
C ILE A 44 5.68 -3.61 -7.41
N GLN A 45 4.35 -3.81 -7.38
CA GLN A 45 3.40 -2.97 -8.07
C GLN A 45 3.83 -1.55 -7.75
N ARG A 46 4.36 -0.85 -8.76
CA ARG A 46 4.93 0.48 -8.58
C ARG A 46 3.83 1.25 -7.86
N LEU A 47 4.07 1.60 -6.59
CA LEU A 47 3.18 2.44 -5.82
C LEU A 47 2.80 3.58 -6.76
N GLY A 48 1.52 3.58 -7.18
CA GLY A 48 1.06 4.37 -8.32
C GLY A 48 1.67 5.76 -8.25
N GLY A 49 2.35 6.18 -9.31
CA GLY A 49 3.14 7.41 -9.32
C GLY A 49 2.35 8.52 -8.66
N ALA A 50 2.96 9.19 -7.67
CA ALA A 50 2.28 10.23 -6.93
C ALA A 50 1.80 11.30 -7.92
N VAL A 51 0.50 11.47 -8.05
CA VAL A 51 -0.10 12.51 -8.88
C VAL A 51 -0.55 13.64 -7.95
N LEU A 52 -0.26 14.89 -8.30
CA LEU A 52 -0.62 16.04 -7.48
C LEU A 52 -2.16 16.24 -7.47
N LEU A 53 -2.79 16.13 -8.64
CA LEU A 53 -4.25 16.14 -8.81
C LEU A 53 -4.70 14.91 -9.59
N THR A 54 -5.83 14.32 -9.21
CA THR A 54 -6.45 13.26 -10.01
C THR A 54 -6.93 13.83 -11.36
N PRO A 55 -7.00 13.02 -12.44
CA PRO A 55 -7.53 13.46 -13.72
C PRO A 55 -8.92 14.11 -13.59
N GLU A 56 -9.79 13.51 -12.77
CA GLU A 56 -11.12 14.05 -12.44
C GLU A 56 -11.07 15.46 -11.83
N ALA A 57 -10.06 15.76 -11.01
CA ALA A 57 -9.90 17.08 -10.42
C ALA A 57 -9.42 18.11 -11.45
N ILE A 58 -8.55 17.70 -12.38
CA ILE A 58 -8.08 18.56 -13.48
C ILE A 58 -9.25 18.93 -14.40
N GLU A 59 -10.11 17.97 -14.72
CA GLU A 59 -11.33 18.20 -15.49
C GLU A 59 -12.29 19.17 -14.79
N LYS A 60 -12.51 18.98 -13.48
CA LYS A 60 -13.35 19.87 -12.67
C LYS A 60 -12.83 21.31 -12.58
N LEU A 61 -11.51 21.49 -12.62
CA LEU A 61 -10.88 22.82 -12.58
C LEU A 61 -11.01 23.61 -13.89
N LYS A 62 -11.40 22.96 -15.00
CA LYS A 62 -11.58 23.60 -16.32
C LYS A 62 -10.42 24.52 -16.70
N LEU A 63 -9.19 24.02 -16.52
CA LEU A 63 -7.97 24.80 -16.79
C LEU A 63 -7.89 25.25 -18.26
N THR A 64 -7.43 26.47 -18.50
CA THR A 64 -7.09 26.95 -19.86
C THR A 64 -5.88 26.19 -20.42
N ALA A 65 -5.62 26.26 -21.73
CA ALA A 65 -4.47 25.60 -22.34
C ALA A 65 -3.14 26.03 -21.68
N GLU A 66 -2.95 27.34 -21.49
CA GLU A 66 -1.76 27.87 -20.81
C GLU A 66 -1.63 27.41 -19.35
N GLN A 67 -2.75 27.30 -18.62
CA GLN A 67 -2.75 26.78 -17.25
C GLN A 67 -2.39 25.29 -17.22
N LYS A 68 -2.86 24.49 -18.19
CA LYS A 68 -2.51 23.06 -18.31
C LYS A 68 -1.01 22.88 -18.55
N ASP A 69 -0.40 23.70 -19.40
CA ASP A 69 1.05 23.62 -19.66
C ASP A 69 1.88 24.00 -18.42
N LYS A 70 1.46 25.05 -17.70
CA LYS A 70 2.11 25.44 -16.42
C LYS A 70 1.91 24.34 -15.37
N TYR A 71 0.72 23.76 -15.28
CA TYR A 71 0.42 22.67 -14.38
C TYR A 71 1.25 21.42 -14.69
N ALA A 72 1.41 21.04 -15.96
CA ALA A 72 2.22 19.89 -16.37
C ALA A 72 3.67 20.03 -15.87
N LYS A 73 4.26 21.22 -15.98
CA LYS A 73 5.61 21.51 -15.43
C LYS A 73 5.68 21.44 -13.90
N ILE A 74 4.60 21.82 -13.21
CA ILE A 74 4.50 21.69 -11.75
C ILE A 74 4.40 20.22 -11.34
N ASP A 75 3.57 19.44 -12.04
CA ASP A 75 3.36 18.01 -11.79
C ASP A 75 4.63 17.19 -12.08
N GLU A 76 5.39 17.53 -13.13
CA GLU A 76 6.68 16.91 -13.43
C GLU A 76 7.70 17.14 -12.30
N LYS A 77 7.86 18.40 -11.85
CA LYS A 77 8.73 18.73 -10.71
C LYS A 77 8.30 18.03 -9.42
N PHE A 78 6.99 17.88 -9.20
CA PHE A 78 6.46 17.14 -8.06
C PHE A 78 6.78 15.64 -8.16
N LYS A 79 6.64 15.03 -9.34
CA LYS A 79 7.01 13.63 -9.60
C LYS A 79 8.50 13.39 -9.37
N ASP A 80 9.36 14.30 -9.82
CA ASP A 80 10.80 14.19 -9.61
C ASP A 80 11.17 14.29 -8.12
N ALA A 81 10.60 15.27 -7.41
CA ALA A 81 10.83 15.42 -5.97
C ALA A 81 10.34 14.21 -5.16
N THR A 82 9.15 13.69 -5.48
CA THR A 82 8.60 12.49 -4.80
C THR A 82 9.39 11.24 -5.15
N LYS A 83 9.86 11.08 -6.38
CA LYS A 83 10.74 9.98 -6.79
C LYS A 83 12.08 10.04 -6.05
N ALA A 84 12.69 11.23 -5.96
CA ALA A 84 13.93 11.41 -5.20
C ALA A 84 13.75 11.03 -3.71
N ALA A 85 12.64 11.44 -3.09
CA ALA A 85 12.31 11.05 -1.71
C ALA A 85 12.12 9.52 -1.57
N GLN A 86 11.44 8.88 -2.53
CA GLN A 86 11.26 7.42 -2.54
C GLN A 86 12.57 6.66 -2.73
N ASP A 87 13.45 7.12 -3.62
CA ASP A 87 14.75 6.50 -3.86
C ASP A 87 15.68 6.68 -2.65
N ALA A 88 15.64 7.85 -1.99
CA ALA A 88 16.30 8.08 -0.71
C ALA A 88 15.78 7.14 0.38
N PHE A 89 14.47 6.95 0.48
CA PHE A 89 13.86 6.00 1.41
C PHE A 89 14.32 4.57 1.13
N ARG A 90 14.23 4.09 -0.12
CA ARG A 90 14.68 2.75 -0.52
C ARG A 90 16.13 2.51 -0.14
N THR A 91 17.00 3.49 -0.42
CA THR A 91 18.41 3.44 -0.06
C THR A 91 18.59 3.36 1.46
N ALA A 92 17.85 4.17 2.22
CA ALA A 92 17.94 4.21 3.67
C ALA A 92 17.46 2.91 4.35
N ILE A 93 16.51 2.18 3.76
CA ILE A 93 16.00 0.92 4.33
C ILE A 93 16.71 -0.32 3.76
N GLN A 94 17.60 -0.16 2.79
CA GLN A 94 18.27 -1.29 2.16
C GLN A 94 19.17 -2.00 3.19
N GLY A 95 18.84 -3.26 3.49
CA GLY A 95 19.57 -4.06 4.47
C GLY A 95 19.28 -3.72 5.93
N VAL A 96 18.39 -2.77 6.21
CA VAL A 96 18.03 -2.39 7.58
C VAL A 96 17.06 -3.41 8.17
N ARG A 97 17.46 -4.05 9.28
CA ARG A 97 16.58 -4.88 10.13
C ARG A 97 16.05 -4.12 11.35
N ASP A 98 16.64 -2.97 11.63
CA ASP A 98 16.30 -2.14 12.77
C ASP A 98 14.96 -1.43 12.52
N ARG A 99 14.00 -1.67 13.43
CA ARG A 99 12.66 -1.11 13.35
C ARG A 99 12.64 0.40 13.53
N GLU A 100 13.52 0.96 14.36
CA GLU A 100 13.57 2.40 14.61
C GLU A 100 14.12 3.14 13.40
N LYS A 101 15.21 2.65 12.80
CA LYS A 101 15.75 3.21 11.55
C LYS A 101 14.74 3.19 10.41
N TYR A 102 13.94 2.11 10.31
CA TYR A 102 12.85 2.06 9.34
C TYR A 102 11.78 3.13 9.60
N LYS A 103 11.38 3.33 10.86
CA LYS A 103 10.41 4.39 11.23
C LYS A 103 10.94 5.78 10.89
N GLU A 104 12.19 6.06 11.21
CA GLU A 104 12.84 7.34 10.90
C GLU A 104 12.91 7.59 9.39
N ALA A 105 13.36 6.61 8.61
CA ALA A 105 13.38 6.70 7.15
C ALA A 105 11.97 6.93 6.59
N ASN A 106 10.97 6.25 7.13
CA ASN A 106 9.58 6.41 6.72
C ASN A 106 9.00 7.79 7.12
N ALA A 107 9.34 8.31 8.29
CA ALA A 107 8.95 9.65 8.71
C ALA A 107 9.56 10.72 7.78
N LYS A 108 10.84 10.57 7.43
CA LYS A 108 11.52 11.45 6.47
C LYS A 108 10.87 11.40 5.07
N LEU A 109 10.57 10.20 4.57
CA LEU A 109 9.81 10.04 3.33
C LEU A 109 8.47 10.79 3.37
N GLN A 110 7.72 10.67 4.46
CA GLN A 110 6.45 11.35 4.62
C GLN A 110 6.60 12.87 4.66
N GLU A 111 7.62 13.38 5.36
CA GLU A 111 7.90 14.81 5.42
C GLU A 111 8.31 15.37 4.05
N ASP A 112 9.25 14.73 3.35
CA ASP A 112 9.73 15.16 2.04
C ASP A 112 8.61 15.13 0.99
N THR A 113 7.79 14.06 0.99
CA THR A 113 6.63 13.97 0.08
C THR A 113 5.54 14.97 0.42
N LYS A 114 5.32 15.28 1.71
CA LYS A 114 4.39 16.33 2.14
C LYS A 114 4.87 17.70 1.67
N LYS A 115 6.14 18.04 1.89
CA LYS A 115 6.73 19.31 1.42
C LYS A 115 6.62 19.45 -0.09
N ALA A 116 7.00 18.42 -0.86
CA ALA A 116 6.86 18.44 -2.31
C ALA A 116 5.41 18.67 -2.76
N ARG A 117 4.44 18.07 -2.06
CA ARG A 117 3.02 18.22 -2.33
C ARG A 117 2.53 19.64 -2.01
N ASP A 118 2.89 20.17 -0.85
CA ASP A 118 2.49 21.52 -0.41
C ASP A 118 3.08 22.57 -1.37
N ASP A 119 4.34 22.42 -1.78
CA ASP A 119 4.99 23.26 -2.80
C ASP A 119 4.29 23.16 -4.17
N GLY A 120 3.94 21.95 -4.60
CA GLY A 120 3.19 21.72 -5.83
C GLY A 120 1.83 22.41 -5.80
N PHE A 121 1.12 22.34 -4.67
CA PHE A 121 -0.15 23.02 -4.50
C PHE A 121 0.00 24.54 -4.46
N ALA A 122 0.98 25.09 -3.76
CA ALA A 122 1.23 26.53 -3.72
C ALA A 122 1.51 27.09 -5.13
N LYS A 123 2.34 26.39 -5.92
CA LYS A 123 2.61 26.75 -7.33
C LYS A 123 1.38 26.62 -8.20
N THR A 124 0.53 25.62 -7.94
CA THR A 124 -0.74 25.46 -8.65
C THR A 124 -1.69 26.61 -8.30
N GLU A 125 -1.86 26.95 -7.03
CA GLU A 125 -2.71 28.07 -6.60
C GLU A 125 -2.29 29.41 -7.20
N ALA A 126 -0.98 29.61 -7.46
CA ALA A 126 -0.49 30.81 -8.11
C ALA A 126 -0.93 30.96 -9.58
N ILE A 127 -1.29 29.87 -10.27
CA ILE A 127 -1.76 29.90 -11.67
C ILE A 127 -3.30 29.84 -11.80
N LEU A 128 -4.03 29.63 -10.70
CA LEU A 128 -5.49 29.48 -10.68
C LEU A 128 -6.23 30.80 -10.42
N THR A 129 -7.43 30.92 -10.97
CA THR A 129 -8.38 31.99 -10.64
C THR A 129 -9.00 31.80 -9.25
N ALA A 130 -9.67 32.84 -8.72
CA ALA A 130 -10.33 32.77 -7.42
C ALA A 130 -11.38 31.63 -7.34
N GLU A 131 -12.16 31.43 -8.40
CA GLU A 131 -13.15 30.34 -8.49
C GLU A 131 -12.48 28.97 -8.54
N GLN A 132 -11.39 28.82 -9.28
CA GLN A 132 -10.67 27.55 -9.35
C GLN A 132 -10.02 27.17 -8.00
N LYS A 133 -9.61 28.16 -7.19
CA LYS A 133 -9.07 27.91 -5.85
C LYS A 133 -10.07 27.28 -4.90
N THR A 134 -11.37 27.60 -5.00
CA THR A 134 -12.40 26.97 -4.16
C THR A 134 -12.60 25.50 -4.54
N VAL A 135 -12.63 25.19 -5.84
CA VAL A 135 -12.66 23.80 -6.35
C VAL A 135 -11.41 23.03 -5.90
N LEU A 136 -10.23 23.65 -5.98
CA LEU A 136 -8.99 23.04 -5.50
C LEU A 136 -9.04 22.72 -3.99
N ALA A 137 -9.61 23.62 -3.18
CA ALA A 137 -9.77 23.40 -1.74
C ALA A 137 -10.69 22.20 -1.44
N GLN A 138 -11.80 22.04 -2.19
CA GLN A 138 -12.67 20.87 -2.09
C GLN A 138 -11.94 19.58 -2.50
N VAL A 139 -11.18 19.62 -3.58
CA VAL A 139 -10.37 18.48 -4.03
C VAL A 139 -9.33 18.09 -2.98
N LYS A 140 -8.66 19.07 -2.35
CA LYS A 140 -7.69 18.84 -1.26
C LYS A 140 -8.32 18.11 -0.07
N GLN A 141 -9.58 18.39 0.24
CA GLN A 141 -10.31 17.69 1.31
C GLN A 141 -10.71 16.26 0.94
N LEU A 142 -11.02 16.01 -0.34
CA LEU A 142 -11.42 14.69 -0.83
C LEU A 142 -10.23 13.75 -1.06
N GLN A 143 -9.03 14.28 -1.32
CA GLN A 143 -7.87 13.44 -1.53
C GLN A 143 -7.48 12.71 -0.23
N PRO A 144 -7.31 11.37 -0.28
CA PRO A 144 -6.84 10.63 0.88
C PRO A 144 -5.48 11.17 1.31
N ARG A 145 -5.34 11.53 2.59
CA ARG A 145 -4.09 12.04 3.15
C ARG A 145 -2.96 11.01 2.94
N PRO A 146 -1.90 11.35 2.18
CA PRO A 146 -0.74 10.49 1.99
C PRO A 146 -0.08 10.24 3.34
N GLY A 147 0.36 9.01 3.60
CA GLY A 147 1.09 8.68 4.83
C GLY A 147 0.21 8.21 5.99
N VAL A 148 -1.12 8.39 5.93
CA VAL A 148 -2.01 7.53 6.71
C VAL A 148 -2.12 6.22 5.94
N ILE A 149 -1.09 5.37 6.03
CA ILE A 149 -1.30 3.93 5.95
C ILE A 149 -2.26 3.67 7.11
N ARG A 150 -3.58 3.79 6.86
CA ARG A 150 -4.58 3.34 7.82
C ARG A 150 -4.15 1.90 8.08
N PRO A 151 -3.65 1.58 9.28
CA PRO A 151 -2.94 0.32 9.53
C PRO A 151 -3.90 -0.76 9.09
N ILE A 152 -3.62 -1.40 7.93
CA ILE A 152 -4.60 -2.08 7.06
C ILE A 152 -5.78 -2.47 7.91
N GLN A 153 -6.75 -1.54 8.05
CA GLN A 153 -7.94 -1.91 8.80
C GLN A 153 -8.49 -3.00 7.90
N PRO A 154 -8.62 -4.24 8.40
CA PRO A 154 -8.95 -5.40 7.57
C PRO A 154 -10.04 -4.95 6.61
N ILE A 155 -9.69 -4.93 5.32
CA ILE A 155 -10.47 -4.31 4.26
C ILE A 155 -11.88 -4.84 4.42
N GLY A 156 -12.79 -4.00 4.89
CA GLY A 156 -14.14 -4.41 5.17
C GLY A 156 -14.23 -5.58 6.15
N GLY A 157 -14.21 -5.27 7.44
CA GLY A 157 -15.35 -5.76 8.23
C GLY A 157 -16.60 -5.13 7.62
N ALA A 158 -17.08 -5.66 6.47
CA ALA A 158 -18.44 -5.41 6.04
C ALA A 158 -19.27 -5.71 7.28
N GLN A 159 -19.92 -4.68 7.84
CA GLN A 159 -20.78 -4.92 8.99
C GLN A 159 -21.71 -6.05 8.57
N ILE A 160 -21.78 -7.12 9.35
CA ILE A 160 -22.57 -8.29 8.96
C ILE A 160 -24.00 -7.80 8.70
N GLY A 161 -24.47 -7.95 7.46
CA GLY A 161 -25.76 -7.43 6.98
C GLY A 161 -25.70 -6.15 6.14
N GLN A 162 -24.54 -5.54 5.94
CA GLN A 162 -24.40 -4.38 5.05
C GLN A 162 -24.38 -4.84 3.58
N VAL A 163 -25.46 -4.55 2.85
CA VAL A 163 -25.66 -4.94 1.44
C VAL A 163 -24.60 -4.35 0.53
N LEU A 164 -24.18 -3.09 0.79
CA LEU A 164 -23.14 -2.42 0.04
C LEU A 164 -22.23 -1.61 0.99
N PRO A 165 -20.90 -1.86 1.02
CA PRO A 165 -19.97 -1.10 1.84
C PRO A 165 -20.01 0.40 1.55
N ILE A 166 -19.94 1.25 2.59
CA ILE A 166 -19.95 2.73 2.46
C ILE A 166 -18.89 3.24 1.47
N GLY A 167 -17.71 2.61 1.47
CA GLY A 167 -16.64 2.96 0.53
C GLY A 167 -17.03 2.77 -0.94
N LEU A 168 -17.88 1.79 -1.25
CA LEU A 168 -18.43 1.58 -2.59
C LEU A 168 -19.59 2.54 -2.89
N GLN A 169 -20.46 2.81 -1.91
CA GLN A 169 -21.54 3.79 -2.07
C GLN A 169 -21.00 5.17 -2.49
N ASN A 170 -19.91 5.62 -1.86
CA ASN A 170 -19.26 6.89 -2.18
C ASN A 170 -18.60 6.89 -3.56
N ARG A 171 -18.12 5.74 -4.05
CA ARG A 171 -17.52 5.63 -5.39
C ARG A 171 -18.55 5.59 -6.50
N LEU A 172 -19.74 5.08 -6.22
CA LEU A 172 -20.84 4.99 -7.19
C LEU A 172 -21.66 6.28 -7.28
N ASN A 173 -21.35 7.30 -6.47
CA ASN A 173 -22.07 8.59 -6.46
C ASN A 173 -23.60 8.43 -6.42
N LEU A 174 -24.08 7.54 -5.56
CA LEU A 174 -25.52 7.22 -5.49
C LEU A 174 -26.36 8.45 -5.14
N THR A 175 -27.51 8.58 -5.79
CA THR A 175 -28.50 9.63 -5.46
C THR A 175 -29.16 9.36 -4.11
N ASP A 176 -29.81 10.38 -3.54
CA ASP A 176 -30.45 10.24 -2.23
C ASP A 176 -31.60 9.20 -2.24
N ASP A 177 -32.30 9.07 -3.37
CA ASP A 177 -33.34 8.04 -3.55
C ASP A 177 -32.74 6.63 -3.62
N GLN A 178 -31.59 6.46 -4.28
CA GLN A 178 -30.87 5.19 -4.32
C GLN A 178 -30.34 4.79 -2.93
N LYS A 179 -29.86 5.75 -2.14
CA LYS A 179 -29.45 5.50 -0.74
C LYS A 179 -30.64 5.05 0.11
N LYS A 180 -31.80 5.70 -0.02
CA LYS A 180 -33.04 5.27 0.67
C LYS A 180 -33.47 3.85 0.26
N ALA A 181 -33.37 3.52 -1.03
CA ALA A 181 -33.67 2.17 -1.51
C ALA A 181 -32.71 1.13 -0.91
N LEU A 182 -31.41 1.44 -0.84
CA LEU A 182 -30.42 0.57 -0.19
C LEU A 182 -30.69 0.38 1.31
N GLU A 183 -31.06 1.43 2.03
CA GLU A 183 -31.44 1.32 3.44
C GLU A 183 -32.66 0.41 3.64
N LYS A 184 -33.66 0.49 2.75
CA LYS A 184 -34.84 -0.38 2.78
C LYS A 184 -34.44 -1.84 2.55
N ILE A 185 -33.64 -2.12 1.52
CA ILE A 185 -33.12 -3.47 1.22
C ILE A 185 -32.31 -4.00 2.41
N GLN A 186 -31.49 -3.14 3.04
CA GLN A 186 -30.71 -3.53 4.21
C GLN A 186 -31.61 -3.93 5.39
N LYS A 187 -32.64 -3.15 5.72
CA LYS A 187 -33.62 -3.49 6.77
C LYS A 187 -34.39 -4.77 6.46
N GLU A 188 -34.83 -4.96 5.22
CA GLU A 188 -35.53 -6.18 4.80
C GLU A 188 -34.63 -7.42 4.89
N THR A 189 -33.36 -7.28 4.48
CA THR A 189 -32.36 -8.36 4.57
C THR A 189 -32.07 -8.70 6.02
N GLU A 190 -31.88 -7.70 6.89
CA GLU A 190 -31.70 -7.91 8.32
C GLU A 190 -32.92 -8.60 8.97
N ALA A 191 -34.14 -8.19 8.62
CA ALA A 191 -35.36 -8.81 9.12
C ALA A 191 -35.49 -10.28 8.69
N LYS A 192 -35.15 -10.60 7.43
CA LYS A 192 -35.12 -11.99 6.96
C LYS A 192 -34.03 -12.81 7.65
N LEU A 193 -32.84 -12.23 7.84
CA LEU A 193 -31.74 -12.87 8.55
C LEU A 193 -32.15 -13.21 10.00
N MET A 194 -32.78 -12.27 10.72
CA MET A 194 -33.25 -12.48 12.09
C MET A 194 -34.31 -13.59 12.19
N LYS A 195 -35.11 -13.85 11.16
CA LYS A 195 -36.09 -14.95 11.16
C LYS A 195 -35.46 -16.33 10.97
N VAL A 196 -34.33 -16.40 10.26
CA VAL A 196 -33.63 -17.67 9.95
C VAL A 196 -32.66 -18.07 11.06
N LEU A 197 -32.10 -17.09 11.78
CA LEU A 197 -31.15 -17.34 12.87
C LEU A 197 -31.83 -17.83 14.15
N THR A 198 -31.16 -18.75 14.83
CA THR A 198 -31.51 -19.18 16.20
C THR A 198 -31.26 -18.06 17.21
N ASP A 199 -31.86 -18.14 18.40
CA ASP A 199 -31.73 -17.08 19.41
C ASP A 199 -30.29 -16.89 19.90
N GLU A 200 -29.50 -17.96 19.96
CA GLU A 200 -28.07 -17.90 20.26
C GLU A 200 -27.28 -17.15 19.17
N GLN A 201 -27.59 -17.42 17.90
CA GLN A 201 -26.94 -16.75 16.76
C GLN A 201 -27.35 -15.27 16.66
N LYS A 202 -28.61 -14.92 16.95
CA LYS A 202 -29.05 -13.52 17.04
C LYS A 202 -28.24 -12.75 18.08
N LYS A 203 -28.02 -13.36 19.25
CA LYS A 203 -27.22 -12.76 20.33
C LYS A 203 -25.77 -12.54 19.91
N GLN A 204 -25.18 -13.49 19.19
CA GLN A 204 -23.84 -13.32 18.61
C GLN A 204 -23.79 -12.20 17.56
N LEU A 205 -24.79 -12.15 16.67
CA LEU A 205 -24.88 -11.10 15.64
C LEU A 205 -24.98 -9.70 16.26
N GLU A 206 -25.79 -9.52 17.31
CA GLU A 206 -25.88 -8.25 18.03
C GLU A 206 -24.56 -7.87 18.72
N GLN A 207 -23.84 -8.84 19.31
CA GLN A 207 -22.52 -8.60 19.89
C GLN A 207 -21.50 -8.14 18.84
N PHE A 208 -21.51 -8.77 17.66
CA PHE A 208 -20.68 -8.35 16.52
C PHE A 208 -21.04 -6.93 16.04
N LYS A 209 -22.35 -6.61 15.94
CA LYS A 209 -22.81 -5.26 15.52
C LYS A 209 -22.36 -4.15 16.48
N ARG A 210 -22.29 -4.42 17.79
CA ARG A 210 -21.83 -3.45 18.80
C ARG A 210 -20.32 -3.21 18.76
N GLY A 211 -19.58 -3.83 17.83
CA GLY A 211 -18.12 -3.69 17.75
C GLY A 211 -17.39 -4.33 18.93
N ILE A 212 -18.12 -5.04 19.80
CA ILE A 212 -17.54 -5.92 20.81
C ILE A 212 -17.15 -7.19 20.06
N LEU A 213 -16.11 -7.08 19.22
CA LEU A 213 -15.26 -8.23 19.03
C LEU A 213 -14.70 -8.52 20.43
N ILE A 214 -15.38 -9.42 21.16
CA ILE A 214 -14.67 -10.36 22.00
C ILE A 214 -13.79 -11.09 20.99
N ARG A 215 -12.64 -10.50 20.65
CA ARG A 215 -11.53 -11.29 20.15
C ARG A 215 -11.40 -12.33 21.25
N PRO A 216 -11.71 -13.61 21.01
CA PRO A 216 -11.40 -14.63 22.00
C PRO A 216 -9.96 -14.32 22.36
N ARG A 217 -9.75 -13.91 23.63
CA ARG A 217 -8.40 -13.56 24.07
C ARG A 217 -7.55 -14.73 23.58
N PRO A 218 -6.49 -14.49 22.81
CA PRO A 218 -5.63 -15.58 22.36
C PRO A 218 -5.41 -16.39 23.62
N ILE A 219 -5.90 -17.64 23.62
CA ILE A 219 -5.79 -18.55 24.75
C ILE A 219 -4.35 -18.36 25.16
N GLN A 220 -4.13 -17.71 26.31
CA GLN A 220 -2.77 -17.52 26.80
C GLN A 220 -2.22 -18.93 26.71
N PRO A 221 -1.14 -19.16 25.92
CA PRO A 221 -0.59 -20.49 25.80
C PRO A 221 -0.45 -20.93 27.23
N GLY A 222 -1.28 -21.91 27.63
CA GLY A 222 -1.23 -22.45 28.97
C GLY A 222 0.23 -22.77 29.24
N PRO A 223 0.72 -22.63 30.48
CA PRO A 223 2.12 -22.85 30.82
C PRO A 223 2.58 -24.06 30.03
N ASN A 224 3.50 -23.80 29.09
CA ASN A 224 3.96 -24.72 28.06
C ASN A 224 3.84 -26.12 28.61
N PRO A 225 3.00 -27.03 28.06
CA PRO A 225 3.00 -28.41 28.55
C PRO A 225 4.46 -28.79 28.50
N ARG A 226 5.06 -28.99 29.70
CA ARG A 226 6.47 -29.35 29.81
C ARG A 226 6.59 -30.49 28.83
N ILE A 227 7.30 -30.25 27.73
CA ILE A 227 7.70 -31.31 26.83
C ILE A 227 8.51 -32.19 27.77
N LEU A 228 7.86 -33.22 28.31
CA LEU A 228 8.54 -34.23 29.09
C LEU A 228 9.63 -34.69 28.15
N PRO A 229 10.91 -34.61 28.57
CA PRO A 229 12.01 -34.98 27.70
C PRO A 229 11.66 -36.35 27.13
N VAL A 230 11.56 -36.41 25.79
CA VAL A 230 11.37 -37.66 25.05
C VAL A 230 12.44 -38.59 25.58
N ARG A 231 12.05 -39.59 26.38
CA ARG A 231 12.99 -40.58 26.94
C ARG A 231 13.67 -41.24 25.74
N PRO A 232 14.96 -40.95 25.48
CA PRO A 232 15.66 -41.63 24.40
C PRO A 232 15.92 -43.04 24.90
N ASN A 233 15.38 -44.04 24.21
CA ASN A 233 15.67 -45.45 24.40
C ASN A 233 15.31 -46.05 25.77
N LEU A 234 14.05 -46.47 25.92
CA LEU A 234 13.76 -47.67 26.70
C LEU A 234 14.38 -48.84 25.93
N ARG A 235 15.59 -49.27 26.33
CA ARG A 235 16.12 -50.58 25.96
C ARG A 235 15.07 -51.63 26.34
N PRO A 236 14.77 -52.62 25.47
CA PRO A 236 13.97 -53.77 25.86
C PRO A 236 14.61 -54.40 27.10
N GLN A 237 13.85 -54.54 28.19
CA GLN A 237 14.31 -55.37 29.30
C GLN A 237 14.38 -56.81 28.79
N PRO A 238 15.46 -57.56 29.11
CA PRO A 238 15.52 -58.98 28.82
C PRO A 238 14.37 -59.68 29.54
N ALA A 239 13.70 -60.59 28.83
CA ALA A 239 12.61 -61.38 29.39
C ALA A 239 13.11 -62.17 30.62
N PRO A 240 12.31 -62.30 31.68
CA PRO A 240 12.67 -63.12 32.83
C PRO A 240 12.82 -64.59 32.39
N ASP A 241 13.93 -65.21 32.80
CA ASP A 241 14.22 -66.61 32.55
C ASP A 241 13.09 -67.50 33.10
N VAL A 242 12.36 -68.13 32.19
CA VAL A 242 11.42 -69.20 32.51
C VAL A 242 12.24 -70.42 32.88
N LYS A 243 12.33 -70.70 34.19
CA LYS A 243 12.84 -71.99 34.68
C LYS A 243 11.92 -73.08 34.15
N LYS A 244 12.49 -74.02 33.39
CA LYS A 244 11.85 -75.28 33.04
C LYS A 244 11.93 -76.19 34.27
N ASP A 245 10.77 -76.53 34.82
CA ASP A 245 10.58 -77.70 35.67
C ASP A 245 10.37 -78.95 34.81
#